data_AF-A0A7J2PWJ6-F1
#
_entry.id   AF-A0A7J2PWJ6-F1
#
_cell.length_a   1.000
_cell.length_b   1.000
_cell.length_c   1.000
_cell.angle_alpha   90.00
_cell.angle_beta   90.00
_cell.angle_gamma   90.00
#
_symmetry.space_group_name_H-M   'P 1'
#
loop_
_entity.id
_entity.type
_entity.pdbx_description
1 polymer ?
#
loop_
_entity_poly.entity_id
_entity_poly.type
_entity_poly.pdbx_seq_one_letter_code
_entity_poly.pdbx_strand_id
1 'polypeptide(L)' 'MSVIPIVKNNEIFLQKFIDWDKFENTFYNNVYIENYKIVIKMKLIDRDNSEKDFKIKKFDLEKYIYLCSY' A
#
# COMPACT_ATOMS: atom_id res chain seq x y z
N MET A 1 -3.30 -8.06 25.72
CA MET A 1 -3.20 -7.34 24.44
C MET A 1 -4.60 -7.07 23.94
N SER A 2 -4.99 -5.80 23.87
CA SER A 2 -6.32 -5.42 23.38
C SER A 2 -6.32 -5.45 21.85
N VAL A 3 -7.12 -6.34 21.26
CA VAL A 3 -7.35 -6.39 19.82
C VAL A 3 -8.51 -5.44 19.54
N ILE A 4 -8.24 -4.34 18.83
CA ILE A 4 -9.25 -3.32 18.54
C ILE A 4 -10.26 -3.90 17.55
N PRO A 5 -11.57 -3.91 17.85
CA PRO A 5 -12.59 -4.41 16.93
C PRO A 5 -12.93 -3.29 15.92
N ILE A 6 -12.13 -3.17 14.88
CA ILE A 6 -12.34 -2.29 13.72
C ILE A 6 -12.58 -3.28 12.57
N VAL A 7 -13.80 -3.68 12.20
CA VAL A 7 -14.85 -2.86 11.59
C VAL A 7 -16.17 -3.63 11.65
N LYS A 8 -17.24 -2.98 12.11
CA LYS A 8 -18.63 -3.40 11.89
C LYS A 8 -18.93 -3.47 10.39
N ASN A 9 -19.19 -4.67 9.86
CA ASN A 9 -19.96 -4.98 8.64
C ASN A 9 -19.94 -3.97 7.48
N ASN A 10 -18.77 -3.46 7.10
CA ASN A 10 -18.54 -2.89 5.77
C ASN A 10 -17.52 -3.79 5.11
N GLU A 11 -17.87 -4.41 3.98
CA GLU A 11 -16.93 -5.19 3.18
C GLU A 11 -15.79 -4.27 2.74
N ILE A 12 -14.62 -4.42 3.37
CA ILE A 12 -13.42 -3.70 2.99
C ILE A 12 -12.76 -4.50 1.88
N PHE A 13 -12.67 -3.91 0.68
CA PHE A 13 -11.95 -4.52 -0.43
C PHE A 13 -10.45 -4.23 -0.27
N LEU A 14 -9.69 -5.31 -0.04
CA LEU A 14 -8.25 -5.31 0.12
C LEU A 14 -7.60 -6.04 -1.05
N GLN A 15 -6.71 -5.38 -1.77
CA GLN A 15 -5.89 -5.99 -2.82
C GLN A 15 -4.42 -5.98 -2.42
N LYS A 16 -3.74 -7.13 -2.53
CA LYS A 16 -2.31 -7.25 -2.25
C LYS A 16 -1.54 -7.50 -3.55
N PHE A 17 -0.41 -6.82 -3.71
CA PHE A 17 0.45 -6.99 -4.88
C PHE A 17 1.92 -6.70 -4.53
N ILE A 18 2.83 -7.33 -5.27
CA ILE A 18 4.26 -7.08 -5.16
C ILE A 18 4.65 -6.05 -6.22
N ASP A 19 5.44 -5.07 -5.81
CA ASP A 19 5.92 -3.97 -6.65
C ASP A 19 7.44 -3.91 -6.55
N TRP A 20 8.12 -3.70 -7.67
CA TRP A 20 9.57 -3.53 -7.69
C TRP A 20 9.89 -2.09 -8.00
N ASP A 21 10.51 -1.41 -7.05
CA ASP A 21 11.00 -0.05 -7.26
C ASP A 21 12.41 -0.12 -7.88
N LYS A 22 12.50 0.29 -9.14
CA LYS A 22 13.77 0.32 -9.89
C LYS A 22 14.76 1.34 -9.33
N PHE A 23 14.29 2.46 -8.77
CA PHE A 23 15.18 3.52 -8.27
C PHE A 23 15.85 3.10 -6.96
N GLU A 24 15.05 2.54 -6.05
CA GLU A 24 15.53 2.04 -4.75
C GLU A 24 16.03 0.58 -4.82
N ASN A 25 15.93 -0.05 -6.00
CA ASN A 25 16.22 -1.48 -6.24
C ASN A 25 15.65 -2.40 -5.15
N THR A 26 14.40 -2.13 -4.73
CA THR A 26 13.78 -2.75 -3.56
C THR A 26 12.39 -3.28 -3.92
N PHE A 27 12.08 -4.49 -3.43
CA PHE A 27 10.75 -5.07 -3.55
C PHE A 27 9.86 -4.59 -2.40
N TYR A 28 8.63 -4.21 -2.74
CA TYR A 28 7.60 -3.82 -1.80
C TYR A 28 6.43 -4.79 -1.89
N ASN A 29 5.89 -5.15 -0.73
CA ASN A 29 4.58 -5.73 -0.60
C ASN A 29 3.58 -4.58 -0.39
N ASN A 30 2.64 -4.41 -1.28
CA ASN A 30 1.68 -3.30 -1.24
C ASN A 30 0.30 -3.84 -0.89
N VAL A 31 -0.42 -3.11 -0.05
CA VAL A 31 -1.82 -3.36 0.28
C VAL A 31 -2.63 -2.14 -0.14
N TYR A 32 -3.49 -2.31 -1.13
CA TYR A 32 -4.46 -1.31 -1.54
C TYR A 32 -5.78 -1.53 -0.81
N ILE A 33 -6.27 -0.46 -0.20
CA ILE A 33 -7.56 -0.39 0.48
C ILE A 33 -8.48 0.46 -0.38
N GLU A 34 -9.33 -0.20 -1.14
CA GLU A 34 -10.11 0.41 -2.21
C GLU A 34 -11.11 1.43 -1.67
N ASN A 35 -11.78 1.10 -0.56
CA ASN A 35 -12.77 1.97 0.09
C ASN A 35 -12.22 3.35 0.47
N TYR A 36 -10.90 3.46 0.70
CA TYR A 36 -10.25 4.73 1.07
C TYR A 36 -9.30 5.25 -0.02
N LYS A 37 -9.14 4.51 -1.12
CA LYS A 37 -8.12 4.73 -2.13
C LYS A 37 -6.72 4.93 -1.51
N ILE A 38 -6.34 4.07 -0.56
CA ILE A 38 -5.05 4.15 0.16
C ILE A 38 -4.18 2.95 -0.20
N VAL A 39 -2.89 3.17 -0.44
CA VAL A 39 -1.87 2.12 -0.59
C VAL A 39 -0.92 2.16 0.60
N ILE A 40 -0.79 1.04 1.30
CA ILE A 40 0.23 0.82 2.32
C ILE A 40 1.38 0.05 1.66
N LYS A 41 2.57 0.65 1.57
CA LYS A 41 3.78 0.00 1.07
C LYS A 41 4.63 -0.48 2.24
N MET A 42 5.00 -1.76 2.24
CA MET A 42 5.97 -2.33 3.18
C MET A 42 7.11 -2.98 2.39
N LYS A 43 8.35 -2.81 2.83
CA LYS A 43 9.49 -3.49 2.20
C LYS A 43 9.31 -5.01 2.34
N LEU A 44 9.58 -5.74 1.26
CA LEU A 44 9.48 -7.20 1.25
C LEU A 44 10.68 -7.85 1.94
N ILE A 45 11.86 -7.23 1.81
CA ILE A 45 13.12 -7.69 2.39
C ILE A 45 13.77 -6.50 3.07
N ASP A 46 13.89 -6.55 4.39
CA ASP A 46 14.68 -5.59 5.16
C ASP A 46 16.14 -6.02 5.09
N ARG A 47 16.93 -5.35 4.23
CA ARG A 47 18.38 -5.61 4.12
C ARG A 47 19.18 -5.01 5.26
N ASP A 48 18.61 -4.03 5.96
CA ASP A 48 19.18 -3.39 7.14
C ASP A 48 18.20 -3.54 8.31
N ASN A 49 18.71 -3.75 9.53
CA ASN A 49 17.95 -3.82 10.79
C ASN A 49 17.19 -2.52 11.14
N SER A 50 16.95 -1.62 10.18
CA SER A 50 16.10 -0.46 10.33
C SER A 50 14.66 -0.92 10.56
N GLU A 51 14.00 -0.30 11.54
CA GLU A 51 12.59 -0.52 11.88
C GLU A 51 11.71 -0.62 10.62
N LYS A 52 10.66 -1.47 10.69
CA LYS A 52 9.74 -1.71 9.56
C LYS A 52 9.07 -0.41 9.14
N ASP A 53 9.66 0.28 8.19
CA ASP A 53 9.15 1.54 7.65
C ASP A 53 7.92 1.27 6.78
N PHE A 54 6.73 1.42 7.37
CA PHE A 54 5.48 1.40 6.62
C PHE A 54 5.23 2.79 6.02
N LYS A 55 5.15 2.87 4.68
CA LYS A 55 4.77 4.11 3.98
C LYS A 55 3.29 4.05 3.59
N ILE A 56 2.49 4.97 4.10
CA ILE A 56 1.08 5.13 3.71
C ILE A 56 1.01 6.20 2.62
N LYS A 57 0.46 5.86 1.46
CA LYS A 57 0.24 6.79 0.34
C LYS A 57 -1.24 6.82 -0.04
N LYS A 58 -1.82 8.02 -0.16
CA LYS A 58 -3.15 8.18 -0.77
C LYS A 58 -3.00 8.05 -2.29
N PHE A 59 -3.70 7.09 -2.88
CA PHE A 59 -3.66 6.81 -4.31
C PHE A 59 -4.91 7.40 -4.95
N ASP A 60 -4.77 8.45 -5.74
CA ASP A 60 -5.91 9.12 -6.37
C ASP A 60 -5.87 8.89 -7.88
N LEU A 61 -6.65 7.92 -8.35
CA LEU A 61 -6.75 7.57 -9.78
C LEU A 61 -7.04 8.79 -10.65
N GLU A 62 -7.84 9.74 -10.17
CA GLU A 62 -8.22 10.95 -10.93
C GLU A 62 -7.01 11.83 -11.29
N LYS A 63 -5.95 11.80 -10.47
CA LYS A 63 -4.70 12.52 -10.77
C LYS A 63 -3.86 11.82 -11.83
N TYR A 64 -3.99 10.50 -11.95
CA TYR A 64 -3.18 9.69 -12.87
C TYR A 64 -3.92 9.31 -14.16
N ILE A 65 -5.23 9.53 -14.26
CA ILE A 65 -6.00 9.35 -15.50
C ILE A 65 -5.43 10.20 -16.65
N TYR A 66 -4.90 11.40 -16.35
CA TYR A 66 -4.23 12.25 -17.34
C TYR A 66 -2.99 11.60 -17.98
N LEU A 67 -2.37 10.59 -17.35
CA LEU A 67 -1.26 9.84 -17.92
C LEU A 67 -1.71 8.69 -18.85
N CYS A 68 -2.95 8.20 -18.69
CA CYS A 68 -3.48 7.12 -19.53
C CYS A 68 -4.20 7.63 -20.79
N SER A 69 -4.39 8.94 -20.93
CA SER A 69 -4.92 9.57 -22.15
C SER A 69 -3.78 9.92 -23.11
N TYR A 70 -3.27 8.93 -23.84
CA TYR A 70 -2.46 9.15 -25.04
C TYR A 70 -2.83 8.13 -26.12
#